data_AF-A0A176VNF9-F1
#
_entry.id   AF-A0A176VNF9-F1
#
_cell.length_a   1.000
_cell.length_b   1.000
_cell.length_c   1.000
_cell.angle_alpha   90.00
_cell.angle_beta   90.00
_cell.angle_gamma   90.00
#
_symmetry.space_group_name_H-M   'P 1'
#
loop_
_entity.id
_entity.type
_entity.pdbx_description
1 polymer ?
#
loop_
_entity_poly.entity_id
_entity_poly.type
_entity_poly.pdbx_seq_one_letter_code
_entity_poly.pdbx_strand_id
1 'polypeptide(L)'
;MTQSEEKTFVKLSKTVISQSRSKVKARRRRREKVQSTECSEATLQHQLTSAEWIEVEAHQVGTEDEWPSTEDLRPSKWQPLVVPMDGQLAEGKEMEDETETKSLDQRLRPSDQSQVSLAEDLRPSGSLVEEPKTAEFGLADLLSDRIILLVKYLDGKMVKYLVLECATSYVELVRKSIKMKVEAIAKVAERAANFTSKCATMTVTLQEIEAQLQAKESECIDFWRKLAVENSLCTQIKLECKDIRVDIGNAQKVTVELRDRLKLSRTGFEKVSRCVEELTSTLTARDQAESVYFYYGRSS
;
A
#
# COMPACT_ATOMS: atom_id res chain seq x y z
N MET A 1 41.18 10.59 -30.23
CA MET A 1 39.87 10.09 -30.69
C MET A 1 39.50 10.82 -31.95
N THR A 2 39.23 10.08 -33.02
CA THR A 2 38.83 10.68 -34.30
C THR A 2 37.34 11.02 -34.25
N GLN A 3 36.88 12.05 -35.00
CA GLN A 3 35.44 12.38 -35.08
C GLN A 3 34.55 11.21 -35.53
N SER A 4 35.15 10.18 -36.13
CA SER A 4 34.47 8.93 -36.48
C SER A 4 34.10 8.09 -35.25
N GLU A 5 34.93 8.09 -34.21
CA GLU A 5 34.73 7.29 -32.99
C GLU A 5 33.68 7.92 -32.05
N GLU A 6 33.58 9.25 -32.00
CA GLU A 6 32.52 9.91 -31.23
C GLU A 6 31.12 9.67 -31.84
N LYS A 7 31.03 9.65 -33.18
CA LYS A 7 29.75 9.40 -33.87
C LYS A 7 29.24 7.97 -33.64
N THR A 8 30.14 6.99 -33.56
CA THR A 8 29.73 5.59 -33.27
C THR A 8 29.33 5.43 -31.80
N PHE A 9 30.02 6.07 -30.86
CA PHE A 9 29.68 6.01 -29.43
C PHE A 9 28.33 6.66 -29.12
N VAL A 10 28.03 7.82 -29.72
CA VAL A 10 26.72 8.50 -29.58
C VAL A 10 25.58 7.67 -30.20
N LYS A 11 25.85 6.93 -31.29
CA LYS A 11 24.85 6.07 -31.92
C LYS A 11 24.55 4.84 -31.05
N LEU A 12 25.58 4.20 -30.49
CA LEU A 12 25.44 3.04 -29.60
C LEU A 12 24.71 3.39 -28.28
N SER A 13 25.05 4.54 -27.67
CA SER A 13 24.41 4.99 -26.43
C SER A 13 22.92 5.30 -26.60
N LYS A 14 22.51 5.91 -27.73
CA LYS A 14 21.10 6.13 -28.06
C LYS A 14 20.31 4.82 -28.23
N THR A 15 20.91 3.79 -28.81
CA THR A 15 20.25 2.49 -28.99
C THR A 15 20.00 1.80 -27.64
N VAL A 16 20.99 1.80 -26.74
CA VAL A 16 20.88 1.16 -25.41
C VAL A 16 19.82 1.85 -24.53
N ILE A 17 19.72 3.17 -24.57
CA ILE A 17 18.71 3.92 -23.81
C ILE A 17 17.29 3.62 -24.33
N SER A 18 17.12 3.49 -25.65
CA SER A 18 15.81 3.17 -26.26
C SER A 18 15.33 1.75 -25.90
N GLN A 19 16.24 0.77 -25.91
CA GLN A 19 15.93 -0.61 -25.57
C GLN A 19 15.57 -0.76 -24.08
N SER A 20 16.23 -0.01 -23.21
CA SER A 20 15.95 0.02 -21.76
C SER A 20 14.56 0.60 -21.46
N ARG A 21 14.15 1.65 -22.18
CA ARG A 21 12.82 2.29 -22.01
C ARG A 21 11.66 1.40 -22.45
N SER A 22 11.87 0.55 -23.47
CA SER A 22 10.83 -0.38 -23.97
C SER A 22 10.53 -1.52 -22.99
N LYS A 23 11.54 -2.04 -22.28
CA LYS A 23 11.39 -3.15 -21.31
C LYS A 23 10.65 -2.74 -20.03
N VAL A 24 10.79 -1.48 -19.58
CA VAL A 24 10.06 -0.98 -18.39
C VAL A 24 8.55 -0.86 -18.66
N LYS A 25 8.16 -0.48 -19.89
CA LYS A 25 6.74 -0.35 -20.27
C LYS A 25 6.00 -1.70 -20.35
N ALA A 26 6.70 -2.78 -20.70
CA ALA A 26 6.13 -4.13 -20.75
C ALA A 26 5.90 -4.73 -19.33
N ARG A 27 6.70 -4.35 -18.33
CA ARG A 27 6.54 -4.83 -16.95
C ARG A 27 5.38 -4.16 -16.21
N ARG A 28 5.04 -2.89 -16.51
CA ARG A 28 3.92 -2.18 -15.86
C ARG A 28 2.56 -2.80 -16.19
N ARG A 29 2.35 -3.27 -17.42
CA ARG A 29 1.09 -3.91 -17.85
C ARG A 29 0.84 -5.31 -17.25
N ARG A 30 1.86 -5.97 -16.68
CA ARG A 30 1.67 -7.27 -16.00
C ARG A 30 1.26 -7.14 -14.54
N ARG A 31 1.47 -6.00 -13.88
CA ARG A 31 1.04 -5.80 -12.47
C ARG A 31 -0.43 -5.39 -12.35
N GLU A 32 -0.96 -4.66 -13.32
CA GLU A 32 -2.39 -4.27 -13.33
C GLU A 32 -3.35 -5.46 -13.56
N LYS A 33 -2.86 -6.57 -14.13
CA LYS A 33 -3.71 -7.76 -14.38
C LYS A 33 -3.73 -8.78 -13.24
N VAL A 34 -2.83 -8.66 -12.26
CA VAL A 34 -2.77 -9.58 -11.11
C VAL A 34 -3.53 -9.04 -9.91
N GLN A 35 -3.68 -7.72 -9.78
CA GLN A 35 -4.42 -7.12 -8.66
C GLN A 35 -5.94 -7.02 -8.85
N SER A 36 -6.48 -7.39 -10.02
CA SER A 36 -7.92 -7.30 -10.27
C SER A 36 -8.69 -8.59 -9.97
N THR A 37 -8.00 -9.69 -9.61
CA THR A 37 -8.61 -10.99 -9.26
C THR A 37 -8.34 -11.42 -7.81
N GLU A 38 -7.64 -10.61 -7.03
CA GLU A 38 -7.23 -10.92 -5.65
C GLU A 38 -7.67 -9.81 -4.68
N CYS A 39 -8.85 -9.22 -4.93
CA CYS A 39 -9.44 -8.17 -4.11
C CYS A 39 -10.94 -8.45 -3.85
N SER A 40 -11.26 -9.65 -3.41
CA SER A 40 -12.61 -9.99 -2.93
C SER A 40 -12.64 -10.88 -1.68
N GLU A 41 -11.48 -11.20 -1.08
CA GLU A 41 -11.40 -12.22 -0.01
C GLU A 41 -10.56 -11.77 1.20
N ALA A 42 -10.63 -10.48 1.57
CA ALA A 42 -9.97 -9.97 2.78
C ALA A 42 -10.76 -8.86 3.48
N THR A 43 -12.11 -8.92 3.47
CA THR A 43 -12.95 -7.92 4.18
C THR A 43 -14.06 -8.54 5.02
N LEU A 44 -13.82 -9.72 5.60
CA LEU A 44 -14.78 -10.33 6.54
C LEU A 44 -14.19 -10.78 7.89
N GLN A 45 -13.02 -10.27 8.28
CA GLN A 45 -12.39 -10.65 9.55
C GLN A 45 -11.88 -9.48 10.39
N HIS A 46 -12.55 -8.33 10.35
CA HIS A 46 -12.25 -7.21 11.26
C HIS A 46 -13.50 -6.57 11.89
N GLN A 47 -14.51 -7.39 12.23
CA GLN A 47 -15.71 -6.93 12.97
C GLN A 47 -15.92 -7.60 14.34
N LEU A 48 -14.90 -8.27 14.88
CA LEU A 48 -14.90 -8.67 16.29
C LEU A 48 -13.63 -8.12 16.92
N THR A 49 -13.71 -7.70 18.19
CA THR A 49 -12.62 -7.15 19.02
C THR A 49 -12.24 -5.66 18.85
N SER A 50 -13.22 -4.75 18.89
CA SER A 50 -12.95 -3.32 19.23
C SER A 50 -13.64 -2.86 20.53
N ALA A 51 -14.35 -3.75 21.22
CA ALA A 51 -15.05 -3.44 22.47
C ALA A 51 -14.22 -3.73 23.75
N GLU A 52 -12.94 -4.12 23.62
CA GLU A 52 -12.12 -4.59 24.76
C GLU A 52 -10.97 -3.63 25.14
N TRP A 53 -10.84 -2.47 24.48
CA TRP A 53 -9.77 -1.50 24.79
C TRP A 53 -10.20 -0.34 25.70
N ILE A 54 -11.41 -0.34 26.25
CA ILE A 54 -11.89 0.67 27.19
C ILE A 54 -12.05 0.05 28.59
N GLU A 55 -10.95 -0.42 29.19
CA GLU A 55 -10.91 -0.62 30.66
C GLU A 55 -9.48 -0.74 31.24
N VAL A 56 -8.49 -0.05 30.68
CA VAL A 56 -7.16 0.11 31.31
C VAL A 56 -6.73 1.57 31.28
N GLU A 57 -7.53 2.46 31.87
CA GLU A 57 -7.06 3.82 32.19
C GLU A 57 -7.78 4.38 33.43
N ALA A 58 -7.66 3.67 34.55
CA ALA A 58 -7.96 4.23 35.87
C ALA A 58 -7.13 3.49 36.93
N HIS A 59 -5.89 3.92 37.13
CA HIS A 59 -5.20 4.06 38.42
C HIS A 59 -3.68 4.13 38.22
N GLN A 60 -3.17 5.34 38.09
CA GLN A 60 -1.86 5.66 38.65
C GLN A 60 -1.94 7.04 39.31
N VAL A 61 -2.37 6.95 40.58
CA VAL A 61 -2.13 7.94 41.62
C VAL A 61 -0.63 8.18 41.70
N GLY A 62 -0.24 9.45 41.71
CA GLY A 62 1.14 9.88 41.77
C GLY A 62 1.86 9.38 43.02
N THR A 63 3.09 8.91 42.80
CA THR A 63 4.17 8.92 43.78
C THR A 63 5.36 9.54 43.09
N GLU A 64 5.87 10.57 43.75
CA GLU A 64 6.83 11.54 43.27
C GLU A 64 8.21 10.92 43.01
N ASP A 65 8.87 11.50 42.01
CA ASP A 65 10.32 11.70 41.85
C ASP A 65 11.28 10.92 42.77
N GLU A 66 11.76 9.79 42.26
CA GLU A 66 13.11 9.33 42.58
C GLU A 66 13.74 8.67 41.35
N TRP A 67 14.53 9.44 40.61
CA TRP A 67 15.33 8.95 39.50
C TRP A 67 16.36 7.95 40.02
N PRO A 68 16.48 6.72 39.48
CA PRO A 68 17.59 5.85 39.83
C PRO A 68 18.86 6.37 39.18
N SER A 69 19.80 6.79 40.02
CA SER A 69 21.13 7.24 39.66
C SER A 69 21.86 6.24 38.77
N THR A 70 22.48 6.85 37.77
CA THR A 70 23.38 6.33 36.75
C THR A 70 24.67 5.78 37.37
N GLU A 71 24.70 4.54 37.85
CA GLU A 71 25.97 3.85 38.07
C GLU A 71 25.81 2.33 37.88
N ASP A 72 26.71 1.77 37.07
CA ASP A 72 26.98 0.34 36.88
C ASP A 72 26.06 -0.51 35.99
N LEU A 73 25.87 -0.08 34.73
CA LEU A 73 25.58 -1.03 33.65
C LEU A 73 26.87 -1.67 33.11
N ARG A 74 27.33 -2.68 33.85
CA ARG A 74 28.26 -3.69 33.35
C ARG A 74 27.57 -4.45 32.19
N PRO A 75 28.21 -4.70 31.04
CA PRO A 75 27.59 -5.43 29.94
C PRO A 75 27.33 -6.88 30.36
N SER A 76 26.09 -7.21 30.70
CA SER A 76 25.65 -8.58 30.90
C SER A 76 25.86 -9.36 29.60
N LYS A 77 26.68 -10.41 29.68
CA LYS A 77 26.81 -11.46 28.68
C LYS A 77 25.42 -11.85 28.17
N TRP A 78 25.16 -11.61 26.90
CA TRP A 78 24.05 -12.22 26.18
C TRP A 78 24.23 -13.74 26.21
N GLN A 79 23.55 -14.42 27.14
CA GLN A 79 23.36 -15.86 27.04
C GLN A 79 22.21 -16.13 26.08
N PRO A 80 22.38 -17.03 25.10
CA PRO A 80 21.30 -17.47 24.23
C PRO A 80 20.21 -18.13 25.08
N LEU A 81 19.02 -17.53 25.07
CA LEU A 81 17.83 -18.07 25.71
C LEU A 81 17.42 -19.32 24.91
N VAL A 82 17.84 -20.50 25.36
CA VAL A 82 17.30 -21.78 24.90
C VAL A 82 15.90 -21.88 25.47
N VAL A 83 14.91 -21.43 24.70
CA VAL A 83 13.50 -21.69 24.98
C VAL A 83 13.26 -23.17 24.70
N PRO A 84 12.86 -23.99 25.70
CA PRO A 84 12.46 -25.37 25.45
C PRO A 84 11.13 -25.33 24.71
N MET A 85 11.14 -25.83 23.48
CA MET A 85 9.97 -25.94 22.61
C MET A 85 9.21 -27.23 22.96
N ASP A 86 8.68 -27.31 24.18
CA ASP A 86 7.77 -28.38 24.58
C ASP A 86 6.35 -27.82 24.68
N GLY A 87 5.71 -27.72 23.51
CA GLY A 87 4.28 -27.46 23.37
C GLY A 87 3.65 -28.59 22.57
N GLN A 88 3.01 -29.52 23.27
CA GLN A 88 2.24 -30.61 22.69
C GLN A 88 1.16 -30.03 21.76
N LEU A 89 1.29 -30.31 20.46
CA LEU A 89 0.25 -30.07 19.47
C LEU A 89 -0.91 -31.03 19.79
N ALA A 90 -1.97 -30.51 20.41
CA ALA A 90 -3.23 -31.22 20.50
C ALA A 90 -3.82 -31.31 19.09
N GLU A 91 -3.91 -32.55 18.61
CA GLU A 91 -4.54 -32.98 17.37
C GLU A 91 -6.01 -32.54 17.35
N GLY A 92 -6.26 -31.35 16.81
CA GLY A 92 -7.60 -30.83 16.57
C GLY A 92 -8.21 -31.54 15.36
N LYS A 93 -9.23 -32.36 15.62
CA LYS A 93 -10.07 -33.00 14.61
C LYS A 93 -10.58 -31.97 13.60
N GLU A 94 -10.21 -32.16 12.33
CA GLU A 94 -10.88 -31.55 11.18
C GLU A 94 -12.36 -31.95 11.20
N MET A 95 -13.23 -30.95 11.40
CA MET A 95 -14.67 -31.06 11.19
C MET A 95 -14.92 -30.48 9.80
N GLU A 96 -15.02 -31.36 8.80
CA GLU A 96 -15.47 -31.03 7.44
C GLU A 96 -16.94 -30.62 7.50
N ASP A 97 -17.22 -29.33 7.65
CA ASP A 97 -18.55 -28.78 7.43
C ASP A 97 -18.70 -28.43 5.94
N GLU A 98 -19.30 -29.37 5.21
CA GLU A 98 -19.83 -29.19 3.85
C GLU A 98 -20.88 -28.07 3.83
N THR A 99 -20.45 -26.83 3.66
CA THR A 99 -21.37 -25.71 3.44
C THR A 99 -21.65 -25.57 1.95
N GLU A 100 -22.74 -26.22 1.50
CA GLU A 100 -23.36 -26.03 0.19
C GLU A 100 -23.72 -24.55 -0.02
N THR A 101 -22.83 -23.80 -0.67
CA THR A 101 -23.10 -22.45 -1.16
C THR A 101 -24.03 -22.54 -2.36
N LYS A 102 -25.35 -22.46 -2.09
CA LYS A 102 -26.39 -22.23 -3.10
C LYS A 102 -26.14 -20.89 -3.81
N SER A 103 -25.46 -20.99 -4.95
CA SER A 103 -25.36 -19.97 -5.99
C SER A 103 -26.76 -19.52 -6.42
N LEU A 104 -27.19 -18.35 -5.93
CA LEU A 104 -28.37 -17.64 -6.38
C LEU A 104 -27.99 -16.82 -7.62
N ASP A 105 -27.96 -17.49 -8.75
CA ASP A 105 -27.85 -16.88 -10.08
C ASP A 105 -29.15 -16.13 -10.41
N GLN A 106 -29.32 -14.95 -9.81
CA GLN A 106 -30.36 -14.00 -10.22
C GLN A 106 -29.88 -13.27 -11.47
N ARG A 107 -30.27 -13.84 -12.62
CA ARG A 107 -30.38 -13.18 -13.92
C ARG A 107 -30.95 -11.76 -13.75
N LEU A 108 -30.08 -10.77 -13.77
CA LEU A 108 -30.41 -9.39 -14.10
C LEU A 108 -30.89 -9.35 -15.54
N ARG A 109 -32.21 -9.35 -15.70
CA ARG A 109 -32.90 -9.12 -16.97
C ARG A 109 -32.77 -7.63 -17.32
N PRO A 110 -32.18 -7.26 -18.47
CA PRO A 110 -32.22 -5.88 -18.95
C PRO A 110 -33.68 -5.47 -19.16
N SER A 111 -34.06 -4.37 -18.54
CA SER A 111 -35.36 -3.72 -18.68
C SER A 111 -35.39 -3.05 -20.04
N ASP A 112 -35.93 -3.73 -21.05
CA ASP A 112 -36.15 -3.16 -22.37
C ASP A 112 -37.10 -1.98 -22.26
N GLN A 113 -36.51 -0.83 -22.51
CA GLN A 113 -37.08 0.50 -22.51
C GLN A 113 -38.10 0.57 -23.66
N SER A 114 -39.37 0.62 -23.28
CA SER A 114 -40.51 0.89 -24.18
C SER A 114 -40.32 2.23 -24.90
N GLN A 115 -39.83 2.17 -26.14
CA GLN A 115 -39.96 3.26 -27.10
C GLN A 115 -41.33 3.14 -27.77
N VAL A 116 -42.28 3.86 -27.19
CA VAL A 116 -43.59 4.17 -27.78
C VAL A 116 -43.35 5.02 -29.03
N SER A 117 -43.44 4.41 -30.20
CA SER A 117 -43.61 5.13 -31.48
C SER A 117 -45.11 5.25 -31.75
N LEU A 118 -45.68 6.40 -31.37
CA LEU A 118 -47.00 6.84 -31.79
C LEU A 118 -46.86 7.36 -33.23
N ALA A 119 -46.98 6.46 -34.22
CA ALA A 119 -47.09 6.84 -35.62
C ALA A 119 -48.58 7.06 -35.93
N GLU A 120 -48.92 8.32 -36.19
CA GLU A 120 -50.19 8.78 -36.74
C GLU A 120 -50.39 8.16 -38.13
N ASP A 121 -51.48 7.42 -38.31
CA ASP A 121 -52.01 7.09 -39.65
C ASP A 121 -53.52 7.30 -39.66
N LEU A 122 -53.91 8.56 -39.85
CA LEU A 122 -55.28 8.95 -40.18
C LEU A 122 -55.37 9.11 -41.71
N ARG A 123 -55.89 8.08 -42.36
CA ARG A 123 -56.28 8.12 -43.78
C ARG A 123 -57.80 8.07 -43.91
N PRO A 124 -58.49 9.21 -44.11
CA PRO A 124 -59.89 9.23 -44.52
C PRO A 124 -59.96 9.38 -46.04
N SER A 125 -60.31 8.31 -46.75
CA SER A 125 -60.69 8.40 -48.16
C SER A 125 -61.58 7.23 -48.54
N GLY A 126 -62.87 7.52 -48.70
CA GLY A 126 -63.89 6.55 -49.12
C GLY A 126 -65.21 7.24 -49.42
N SER A 127 -65.28 7.84 -50.61
CA SER A 127 -66.44 8.23 -51.44
C SER A 127 -67.86 8.24 -50.84
N LEU A 128 -68.45 9.44 -50.92
CA LEU A 128 -69.85 9.77 -50.66
C LEU A 128 -70.52 10.08 -52.02
N VAL A 129 -71.37 9.17 -52.51
CA VAL A 129 -72.31 9.41 -53.63
C VAL A 129 -73.58 8.60 -53.38
N GLU A 130 -74.55 9.20 -52.70
CA GLU A 130 -75.98 9.01 -52.97
C GLU A 130 -76.71 10.28 -52.52
N GLU A 131 -77.37 10.95 -53.46
CA GLU A 131 -78.25 12.10 -53.23
C GLU A 131 -79.52 11.64 -52.48
N PRO A 132 -79.75 12.10 -51.24
CA PRO A 132 -81.01 11.88 -50.56
C PRO A 132 -82.05 12.88 -51.08
N LYS A 133 -83.15 12.37 -51.61
CA LYS A 133 -84.37 13.15 -51.90
C LYS A 133 -84.84 13.84 -50.62
N THR A 134 -84.58 15.14 -50.51
CA THR A 134 -85.03 16.01 -49.43
C THR A 134 -86.55 16.18 -49.50
N ALA A 135 -87.27 15.36 -48.73
CA ALA A 135 -88.54 15.78 -48.18
C ALA A 135 -88.26 16.99 -47.27
N GLU A 136 -88.87 18.13 -47.56
CA GLU A 136 -88.80 19.38 -46.80
C GLU A 136 -89.37 19.19 -45.39
N PHE A 137 -88.66 18.45 -44.54
CA PHE A 137 -88.81 18.59 -43.10
C PHE A 137 -88.18 19.93 -42.76
N GLY A 138 -89.02 20.90 -42.41
CA GLY A 138 -88.58 22.24 -42.03
C GLY A 138 -87.45 22.14 -41.02
N LEU A 139 -86.29 22.70 -41.35
CA LEU A 139 -85.10 22.68 -40.50
C LEU A 139 -85.41 23.17 -39.08
N ALA A 140 -86.40 24.06 -38.94
CA ALA A 140 -86.93 24.53 -37.67
C ALA A 140 -87.56 23.41 -36.82
N ASP A 141 -88.32 22.49 -37.40
CA ASP A 141 -88.96 21.39 -36.70
C ASP A 141 -87.93 20.34 -36.26
N LEU A 142 -86.94 20.07 -37.13
CA LEU A 142 -85.85 19.13 -36.82
C LEU A 142 -84.91 19.70 -35.75
N LEU A 143 -84.67 21.01 -35.74
CA LEU A 143 -83.95 21.68 -34.66
C LEU A 143 -84.79 21.73 -33.38
N SER A 144 -86.09 21.98 -33.47
CA SER A 144 -86.99 22.02 -32.31
C SER A 144 -87.05 20.65 -31.62
N ASP A 145 -87.26 19.58 -32.37
CA ASP A 145 -87.29 18.22 -31.81
C ASP A 145 -85.94 17.81 -31.21
N ARG A 146 -84.84 18.21 -31.85
CA ARG A 146 -83.49 17.93 -31.36
C ARG A 146 -83.16 18.75 -30.11
N ILE A 147 -83.62 19.99 -30.03
CA ILE A 147 -83.53 20.85 -28.84
C ILE A 147 -84.39 20.28 -27.71
N ILE A 148 -85.61 19.81 -27.99
CA ILE A 148 -86.50 19.18 -27.01
C ILE A 148 -85.90 17.88 -26.49
N LEU A 149 -85.31 17.05 -27.35
CA LEU A 149 -84.59 15.84 -26.93
C LEU A 149 -83.37 16.18 -26.07
N LEU A 150 -82.61 17.22 -26.45
CA LEU A 150 -81.44 17.65 -25.69
C LEU A 150 -81.83 18.19 -24.32
N VAL A 151 -82.88 19.02 -24.25
CA VAL A 151 -83.41 19.57 -23.01
C VAL A 151 -83.96 18.45 -22.13
N LYS A 152 -84.77 17.51 -22.65
CA LYS A 152 -85.24 16.36 -21.86
C LYS A 152 -84.12 15.43 -21.40
N TYR A 153 -83.09 15.23 -22.23
CA TYR A 153 -81.90 14.47 -21.85
C TYR A 153 -81.13 15.17 -20.74
N LEU A 154 -80.98 16.49 -20.84
CA LEU A 154 -80.33 17.31 -19.83
C LEU A 154 -81.16 17.37 -18.55
N ASP A 155 -82.48 17.50 -18.61
CA ASP A 155 -83.37 17.56 -17.44
C ASP A 155 -83.41 16.20 -16.71
N GLY A 156 -83.53 15.11 -17.47
CA GLY A 156 -83.42 13.74 -16.95
C GLY A 156 -82.02 13.38 -16.43
N LYS A 157 -80.97 14.05 -16.92
CA LYS A 157 -79.62 13.96 -16.33
C LYS A 157 -79.46 14.89 -15.13
N MET A 158 -80.03 16.09 -15.13
CA MET A 158 -79.92 17.11 -14.09
C MET A 158 -80.63 16.68 -12.80
N VAL A 159 -81.68 15.86 -12.90
CA VAL A 159 -82.28 15.17 -11.74
C VAL A 159 -81.30 14.16 -11.11
N LYS A 160 -80.35 13.62 -11.88
CA LYS A 160 -79.23 12.83 -11.34
C LYS A 160 -78.12 13.72 -10.77
N TYR A 161 -78.17 15.02 -11.03
CA TYR A 161 -77.26 16.05 -10.56
C TYR A 161 -77.82 16.92 -9.42
N LEU A 162 -78.72 16.38 -8.58
CA LEU A 162 -78.77 16.68 -7.13
C LEU A 162 -77.44 16.22 -6.44
N VAL A 163 -76.33 16.58 -7.09
CA VAL A 163 -74.92 16.17 -7.00
C VAL A 163 -74.13 17.23 -6.24
N LEU A 164 -74.78 17.93 -5.33
CA LEU A 164 -74.05 18.72 -4.35
C LEU A 164 -73.33 17.80 -3.34
N GLU A 165 -73.89 16.62 -3.03
CA GLU A 165 -73.25 15.59 -2.19
C GLU A 165 -72.10 14.85 -2.89
N CYS A 166 -72.16 14.69 -4.21
CA CYS A 166 -71.05 14.08 -4.97
C CYS A 166 -69.86 15.04 -5.10
N ALA A 167 -70.10 16.35 -5.22
CA ALA A 167 -69.03 17.36 -5.27
C ALA A 167 -68.26 17.45 -3.94
N THR A 168 -68.95 17.38 -2.79
CA THR A 168 -68.30 17.38 -1.46
C THR A 168 -67.49 16.10 -1.23
N SER A 169 -68.01 14.92 -1.63
CA SER A 169 -67.30 13.64 -1.54
C SER A 169 -65.99 13.62 -2.35
N TYR A 170 -65.99 14.16 -3.57
CA TYR A 170 -64.79 14.26 -4.40
C TYR A 170 -63.71 15.15 -3.78
N VAL A 171 -64.09 16.31 -3.23
CA VAL A 171 -63.14 17.22 -2.57
C VAL A 171 -62.50 16.56 -1.35
N GLU A 172 -63.26 15.83 -0.54
CA GLU A 172 -62.71 15.07 0.58
C GLU A 172 -61.72 13.99 0.13
N LEU A 173 -62.06 13.25 -0.94
CA LEU A 173 -61.18 12.22 -1.51
C LEU A 173 -59.86 12.83 -2.00
N VAL A 174 -59.92 13.95 -2.74
CA VAL A 174 -58.74 14.67 -3.21
C VAL A 174 -57.90 15.16 -2.03
N ARG A 175 -58.54 15.73 -0.99
CA ARG A 175 -57.84 16.20 0.22
C ARG A 175 -57.13 15.05 0.96
N LYS A 176 -57.81 13.90 1.11
CA LYS A 176 -57.22 12.68 1.71
C LYS A 176 -56.06 12.16 0.87
N SER A 177 -56.21 12.14 -0.46
CA SER A 177 -55.16 11.74 -1.40
C SER A 177 -53.94 12.64 -1.31
N ILE A 178 -54.13 13.97 -1.30
CA ILE A 178 -53.05 14.95 -1.16
C ILE A 178 -52.33 14.74 0.18
N LYS A 179 -53.07 14.57 1.29
CA LYS A 179 -52.47 14.35 2.61
C LYS A 179 -51.58 13.10 2.61
N MET A 180 -52.04 11.98 2.04
CA MET A 180 -51.25 10.75 1.91
C MET A 180 -50.01 10.95 1.04
N LYS A 181 -50.13 11.66 -0.10
CA LYS A 181 -48.99 11.94 -0.98
C LYS A 181 -47.95 12.83 -0.31
N VAL A 182 -48.37 13.86 0.42
CA VAL A 182 -47.47 14.74 1.18
C VAL A 182 -46.73 13.96 2.26
N GLU A 183 -47.42 13.07 2.98
CA GLU A 183 -46.79 12.22 4.00
C GLU A 183 -45.77 11.24 3.38
N ALA A 184 -46.09 10.65 2.23
CA ALA A 184 -45.17 9.79 1.50
C ALA A 184 -43.92 10.55 1.03
N ILE A 185 -44.08 11.77 0.50
CA ILE A 185 -42.96 12.64 0.09
C ILE A 185 -42.08 13.00 1.30
N ALA A 186 -42.70 13.34 2.43
CA ALA A 186 -41.96 13.66 3.66
C ALA A 186 -41.09 12.49 4.13
N LYS A 187 -41.64 11.26 4.13
CA LYS A 187 -40.90 10.04 4.47
C LYS A 187 -39.71 9.77 3.52
N VAL A 188 -39.86 10.08 2.22
CA VAL A 188 -38.75 9.97 1.25
C VAL A 188 -37.69 11.04 1.50
N ALA A 189 -38.10 12.28 1.77
CA ALA A 189 -37.18 13.39 2.07
C ALA A 189 -36.35 13.12 3.33
N GLU A 190 -36.95 12.56 4.39
CA GLU A 190 -36.25 12.18 5.62
C GLU A 190 -35.16 11.13 5.35
N ARG A 191 -35.48 10.08 4.57
CA ARG A 191 -34.50 9.06 4.18
C ARG A 191 -33.38 9.64 3.32
N ALA A 192 -33.70 10.54 2.40
CA ALA A 192 -32.71 11.20 1.55
C ALA A 192 -31.75 12.08 2.40
N ALA A 193 -32.27 12.80 3.39
CA ALA A 193 -31.47 13.60 4.31
C ALA A 193 -30.55 12.71 5.18
N ASN A 194 -31.08 11.61 5.73
CA ASN A 194 -30.29 10.64 6.50
C ASN A 194 -29.18 10.01 5.64
N PHE A 195 -29.48 9.61 4.41
CA PHE A 195 -28.50 9.07 3.49
C PHE A 195 -27.41 10.10 3.13
N THR A 196 -27.78 11.35 2.87
CA THR A 196 -26.84 12.43 2.57
C THR A 196 -25.88 12.68 3.75
N SER A 197 -26.41 12.69 4.98
CA SER A 197 -25.60 12.80 6.20
C SER A 197 -24.60 11.65 6.31
N LYS A 198 -25.06 10.40 6.11
CA LYS A 198 -24.18 9.22 6.13
C LYS A 198 -23.08 9.27 5.08
N CYS A 199 -23.40 9.72 3.85
CA CYS A 199 -22.42 9.92 2.78
C CYS A 199 -21.39 10.99 3.14
N ALA A 200 -21.80 12.10 3.75
CA ALA A 200 -20.88 13.14 4.19
C ALA A 200 -19.90 12.61 5.24
N THR A 201 -20.39 11.87 6.25
CA THR A 201 -19.54 11.25 7.27
C THR A 201 -18.54 10.26 6.67
N MET A 202 -18.98 9.37 5.77
CA MET A 202 -18.07 8.43 5.12
C MET A 202 -16.99 9.12 4.27
N THR A 203 -17.33 10.25 3.64
CA THR A 203 -16.38 11.02 2.83
C THR A 203 -15.28 11.60 3.72
N VAL A 204 -15.63 12.14 4.89
CA VAL A 204 -14.64 12.67 5.85
C VAL A 204 -13.73 11.56 6.36
N THR A 205 -14.27 10.39 6.73
CA THR A 205 -13.46 9.26 7.20
C THR A 205 -12.51 8.73 6.13
N LEU A 206 -12.92 8.73 4.86
CA LEU A 206 -12.06 8.31 3.75
C LEU A 206 -10.90 9.29 3.53
N GLN A 207 -11.17 10.59 3.61
CA GLN A 207 -10.13 11.63 3.49
C GLN A 207 -9.11 11.54 4.62
N GLU A 208 -9.55 11.25 5.85
CA GLU A 208 -8.65 11.06 6.98
C GLU A 208 -7.73 9.84 6.79
N ILE A 209 -8.29 8.70 6.37
CA ILE A 209 -7.51 7.49 6.08
C ILE A 209 -6.51 7.74 4.95
N GLU A 210 -6.90 8.47 3.90
CA GLU A 210 -6.00 8.84 2.80
C GLU A 210 -4.82 9.69 3.29
N ALA A 211 -5.09 10.69 4.15
CA ALA A 211 -4.02 11.51 4.73
C ALA A 211 -3.07 10.69 5.61
N GLN A 212 -3.60 9.76 6.42
CA GLN A 212 -2.78 8.84 7.22
C GLN A 212 -1.93 7.93 6.34
N LEU A 213 -2.50 7.39 5.26
CA LEU A 213 -1.77 6.54 4.31
C LEU A 213 -0.64 7.31 3.63
N GLN A 214 -0.89 8.54 3.17
CA GLN A 214 0.13 9.40 2.58
C GLN A 214 1.25 9.74 3.57
N ALA A 215 0.92 10.00 4.84
CA ALA A 215 1.92 10.22 5.89
C ALA A 215 2.82 8.98 6.07
N LYS A 216 2.23 7.78 6.17
CA LYS A 216 2.98 6.52 6.29
C LYS A 216 3.81 6.18 5.05
N GLU A 217 3.33 6.51 3.85
CA GLU A 217 4.11 6.36 2.62
C GLU A 217 5.38 7.24 2.66
N SER A 218 5.26 8.48 3.14
CA SER A 218 6.41 9.39 3.27
C SER A 218 7.44 8.88 4.29
N GLU A 219 7.01 8.41 5.46
CA GLU A 219 7.88 7.78 6.47
C GLU A 219 8.64 6.58 5.89
N CYS A 220 7.96 5.74 5.10
CA CYS A 220 8.55 4.58 4.45
C CYS A 220 9.64 5.00 3.44
N ILE A 221 9.38 6.02 2.62
CA ILE A 221 10.36 6.54 1.66
C ILE A 221 11.60 7.05 2.38
N ASP A 222 11.45 7.78 3.48
CA ASP A 222 12.59 8.30 4.25
C ASP A 222 13.38 7.15 4.92
N PHE A 223 12.70 6.13 5.43
CA PHE A 223 13.36 4.93 5.94
C PHE A 223 14.20 4.22 4.87
N TRP A 224 13.67 4.04 3.66
CA TRP A 224 14.41 3.45 2.55
C TRP A 224 15.64 4.26 2.15
N ARG A 225 15.56 5.60 2.18
CA ARG A 225 16.74 6.46 1.94
C ARG A 225 17.80 6.26 3.01
N LYS A 226 17.41 6.22 4.28
CA LYS A 226 18.34 5.97 5.40
C LYS A 226 19.04 4.61 5.24
N LEU A 227 18.28 3.57 4.92
CA LEU A 227 18.80 2.23 4.68
C LEU A 227 19.79 2.19 3.50
N ALA A 228 19.54 2.96 2.43
CA ALA A 228 20.46 3.05 1.30
C ALA A 228 21.81 3.69 1.69
N VAL A 229 21.77 4.76 2.49
CA VAL A 229 22.99 5.42 3.00
C VAL A 229 23.78 4.45 3.89
N GLU A 230 23.12 3.78 4.83
CA GLU A 230 23.76 2.82 5.73
C GLU A 230 24.41 1.65 4.97
N ASN A 231 23.72 1.10 3.97
CA ASN A 231 24.29 0.05 3.11
C ASN A 231 25.55 0.54 2.38
N SER A 232 25.55 1.76 1.87
CA SER A 232 26.74 2.32 1.20
C SER A 232 27.92 2.47 2.17
N LEU A 233 27.66 2.97 3.39
CA LEU A 233 28.67 3.10 4.43
C LEU A 233 29.23 1.72 4.84
N CYS A 234 28.37 0.72 4.98
CA CYS A 234 28.77 -0.65 5.27
C CYS A 234 29.71 -1.20 4.18
N THR A 235 29.39 -0.95 2.90
CA THR A 235 30.27 -1.38 1.79
C THR A 235 31.62 -0.66 1.81
N GLN A 236 31.66 0.63 2.15
CA GLN A 236 32.90 1.39 2.28
C GLN A 236 33.77 0.85 3.41
N ILE A 237 33.22 0.69 4.61
CA ILE A 237 33.94 0.13 5.76
C ILE A 237 34.49 -1.26 5.43
N LYS A 238 33.73 -2.08 4.69
CA LYS A 238 34.17 -3.40 4.26
C LYS A 238 35.37 -3.35 3.30
N LEU A 239 35.47 -2.32 2.47
CA LEU A 239 36.63 -2.10 1.60
C LEU A 239 37.83 -1.62 2.41
N GLU A 240 37.67 -0.60 3.26
CA GLU A 240 38.74 -0.10 4.14
C GLU A 240 39.31 -1.21 5.04
N CYS A 241 38.43 -2.09 5.57
CA CYS A 241 38.85 -3.25 6.34
C CYS A 241 39.69 -4.26 5.54
N LYS A 242 39.44 -4.39 4.23
CA LYS A 242 40.24 -5.27 3.37
C LYS A 242 41.62 -4.67 3.13
N ASP A 243 41.69 -3.37 2.89
CA ASP A 243 42.95 -2.66 2.65
C ASP A 243 43.85 -2.71 3.90
N ILE A 244 43.29 -2.43 5.08
CA ILE A 244 44.01 -2.55 6.36
C ILE A 244 44.55 -3.97 6.58
N ARG A 245 43.79 -5.02 6.21
CA ARG A 245 44.28 -6.41 6.33
C ARG A 245 45.49 -6.68 5.42
N VAL A 246 45.51 -6.11 4.21
CA VAL A 246 46.65 -6.22 3.30
C VAL A 246 47.87 -5.51 3.89
N ASP A 247 47.70 -4.31 4.43
CA ASP A 247 48.78 -3.55 5.06
C ASP A 247 49.36 -4.26 6.28
N ILE A 248 48.51 -4.83 7.13
CA ILE A 248 48.95 -5.67 8.27
C ILE A 248 49.77 -6.86 7.78
N GLY A 249 49.31 -7.55 6.73
CA GLY A 249 50.05 -8.69 6.16
C GLY A 249 51.42 -8.28 5.63
N ASN A 250 51.51 -7.13 4.95
CA ASN A 250 52.77 -6.57 4.46
C ASN A 250 53.71 -6.19 5.62
N ALA A 251 53.21 -5.52 6.65
CA ALA A 251 53.99 -5.16 7.84
C ALA A 251 54.51 -6.39 8.60
N GLN A 252 53.71 -7.44 8.71
CA GLN A 252 54.12 -8.73 9.30
C GLN A 252 55.26 -9.35 8.49
N LYS A 253 55.18 -9.36 7.16
CA LYS A 253 56.23 -9.89 6.28
C LYS A 253 57.56 -9.15 6.48
N VAL A 254 57.54 -7.81 6.49
CA VAL A 254 58.74 -6.99 6.74
C VAL A 254 59.31 -7.25 8.14
N THR A 255 58.46 -7.42 9.15
CA THR A 255 58.89 -7.73 10.51
C THR A 255 59.59 -9.08 10.61
N VAL A 256 59.11 -10.11 9.89
CA VAL A 256 59.76 -11.42 9.81
C VAL A 256 61.13 -11.31 9.13
N GLU A 257 61.22 -10.62 8.00
CA GLU A 257 62.49 -10.41 7.28
C GLU A 257 63.54 -9.69 8.15
N LEU A 258 63.15 -8.61 8.83
CA LEU A 258 64.03 -7.88 9.75
C LEU A 258 64.50 -8.77 10.91
N ARG A 259 63.61 -9.60 11.47
CA ARG A 259 63.96 -10.54 12.54
C ARG A 259 65.01 -11.54 12.08
N ASP A 260 64.90 -12.06 10.86
CA ASP A 260 65.86 -13.02 10.33
C ASP A 260 67.21 -12.37 10.00
N ARG A 261 67.19 -11.14 9.47
CA ARG A 261 68.41 -10.33 9.29
C ARG A 261 69.12 -10.04 10.61
N LEU A 262 68.38 -9.72 11.68
CA LEU A 262 68.94 -9.50 13.02
C LEU A 262 69.57 -10.76 13.60
N LYS A 263 68.95 -11.93 13.43
CA LYS A 263 69.54 -13.22 13.83
C LYS A 263 70.84 -13.48 13.08
N LEU A 264 70.87 -13.24 11.77
CA LEU A 264 72.07 -13.40 10.95
C LEU A 264 73.21 -12.51 11.47
N SER A 265 72.95 -11.21 11.66
CA SER A 265 73.94 -10.27 12.18
C SER A 265 74.44 -10.66 13.57
N ARG A 266 73.55 -11.14 14.45
CA ARG A 266 73.93 -11.63 15.79
C ARG A 266 74.93 -12.78 15.70
N THR A 267 74.65 -13.79 14.88
CA THR A 267 75.59 -14.93 14.69
C THR A 267 76.93 -14.50 14.07
N GLY A 268 76.92 -13.48 13.20
CA GLY A 268 78.14 -12.89 12.66
C GLY A 268 78.98 -12.21 13.74
N PHE A 269 78.33 -11.42 14.59
CA PHE A 269 78.99 -10.72 15.70
C PHE A 269 79.57 -11.70 16.74
N GLU A 270 78.84 -12.75 17.10
CA GLU A 270 79.32 -13.80 18.00
C GLU A 270 80.62 -14.47 17.49
N LYS A 271 80.72 -14.70 16.18
CA LYS A 271 81.95 -15.23 15.56
C LYS A 271 83.11 -14.24 15.67
N VAL A 272 82.86 -12.96 15.38
CA VAL A 272 83.89 -11.91 15.49
C VAL A 272 84.34 -11.74 16.94
N SER A 273 83.41 -11.72 17.89
CA SER A 273 83.72 -11.64 19.32
C SER A 273 84.66 -12.77 19.74
N ARG A 274 84.36 -14.00 19.33
CA ARG A 274 85.22 -15.16 19.59
C ARG A 274 86.63 -14.99 19.01
N CYS A 275 86.76 -14.51 17.78
CA CYS A 275 88.07 -14.24 17.18
C CYS A 275 88.86 -13.16 17.95
N VAL A 276 88.18 -12.12 18.45
CA VAL A 276 88.83 -11.06 19.24
C VAL A 276 89.30 -11.60 20.59
N GLU A 277 88.51 -12.44 21.26
CA GLU A 277 88.88 -13.12 22.52
C GLU A 277 90.09 -14.04 22.33
N GLU A 278 90.10 -14.83 21.24
CA GLU A 278 91.25 -15.66 20.85
C GLU A 278 92.50 -14.79 20.63
N LEU A 279 92.40 -13.71 19.84
CA LEU A 279 93.53 -12.82 19.56
C LEU A 279 94.06 -12.16 20.85
N THR A 280 93.17 -11.70 21.72
CA THR A 280 93.55 -11.08 23.00
C THR A 280 94.30 -12.09 23.88
N SER A 281 93.83 -13.33 23.95
CA SER A 281 94.49 -14.41 24.69
C SER A 281 95.90 -14.69 24.15
N THR A 282 96.07 -14.72 22.82
CA THR A 282 97.40 -14.90 22.20
C THR A 282 98.35 -13.75 22.48
N LEU A 283 97.85 -12.51 22.51
CA LEU A 283 98.65 -11.32 22.80
C LEU A 283 99.12 -11.33 24.27
N THR A 284 98.20 -11.58 25.21
CA THR A 284 98.53 -11.72 26.63
C THR A 284 99.56 -12.83 26.88
N ALA A 285 99.46 -13.96 26.19
CA ALA A 285 100.44 -15.04 26.31
C ALA A 285 101.85 -14.63 25.80
N ARG A 286 101.93 -13.83 24.73
CA ARG A 286 103.21 -13.28 24.25
C ARG A 286 103.81 -12.28 25.23
N ASP A 287 103.01 -11.35 25.75
CA ASP A 287 103.47 -10.36 26.74
C ASP A 287 104.01 -11.04 28.01
N GLN A 288 103.35 -12.13 28.46
CA GLN A 288 103.83 -12.95 29.56
C GLN A 288 105.16 -13.65 29.22
N ALA A 289 105.30 -14.20 28.02
CA ALA A 289 106.54 -14.84 27.59
C ALA A 289 107.70 -13.84 27.49
N GLU A 290 107.47 -12.65 26.91
CA GLU A 290 108.48 -11.60 26.80
C GLU A 290 108.95 -11.09 28.15
N SER A 291 108.02 -10.92 29.11
CA SER A 291 108.35 -10.59 30.51
C SER A 291 109.34 -11.60 31.10
N VAL A 292 109.10 -12.90 30.92
CA VAL A 292 110.01 -13.95 31.39
C VAL A 292 111.41 -13.83 30.76
N TYR A 293 111.50 -13.60 29.44
CA TYR A 293 112.78 -13.42 28.76
C TYR A 293 113.58 -12.21 29.28
N PHE A 294 112.92 -11.08 29.58
CA PHE A 294 113.58 -9.91 30.14
C PHE A 294 114.17 -10.15 31.53
N TYR A 295 113.51 -10.93 32.39
CA TYR A 295 114.03 -11.27 33.71
C TYR A 295 115.27 -12.18 33.65
N TYR A 296 115.31 -13.13 32.72
CA TYR A 296 116.46 -14.03 32.57
C TYR A 296 117.63 -13.39 31.79
N GLY A 297 117.37 -12.58 30.78
CA GLY A 297 118.42 -11.95 29.95
C GLY A 297 119.24 -10.85 30.64
N ARG A 298 118.77 -10.31 31.78
CA ARG A 298 119.50 -9.28 32.55
C ARG A 298 120.41 -9.85 33.64
N SER A 299 120.41 -11.17 33.84
CA SER A 299 121.17 -11.86 34.88
C SER A 299 122.43 -12.59 34.37
N SER A 300 122.84 -12.34 33.13
CA SER A 300 124.12 -12.78 32.53
C SER A 300 124.94 -11.57 32.12
#